data_AF-A0A4S8Q4R2-F1
#
_entry.id   AF-A0A4S8Q4R2-F1
#
_cell.length_a   1.000
_cell.length_b   1.000
_cell.length_c   1.000
_cell.angle_alpha   90.00
_cell.angle_beta   90.00
_cell.angle_gamma   90.00
#
_symmetry.space_group_name_H-M   'P 1'
#
loop_
_entity.id
_entity.type
_entity.pdbx_description
1 polymer ?
#
loop_
_entity_poly.entity_id
_entity_poly.type
_entity_poly.pdbx_seq_one_letter_code
_entity_poly.pdbx_strand_id
1 'polypeptide(L)'
;MADAVLLRPARGRRRAPGARRVRRQLRGARRTPAHGHRHREGPTVRAREPLRGETARRGRPDGHHRLPQHRGRRVRRRAHRPDPGALGRRKAGPQVIGVVGEALIDLEVAQTDARHPIAHPGGSPMNVAVTLGRLGSDVAFLGRLLSDAFGKLLRTHLTESNVDLRWAVDAAEPTSLAIVSVALGGSAGYAFHVQGTADWQWSGWELPADPDLEAVHAGSLALALEPGGEVVGRWLEGLATGTTISVDPNVRPALLGDRDGYRDNVDRWISFSSIVKVSDEDLEWIWPGADPDELAGRWVDKGCKLVVVTRGGRGSLAHCGGERFEVPTAKTEIVDTVGAGDALSGALLDWLSRHDRLDQQGLARLSADEAREAVEFASRVAAITCSRAGANPPRRSELD
;
A
#
# COMPACT_ATOMS: atom_id res chain seq x y z
N MET A 1 -20.72 26.68 45.35
CA MET A 1 -20.13 27.70 46.25
C MET A 1 -19.00 28.39 45.51
N ALA A 2 -19.05 29.73 45.46
CA ALA A 2 -18.06 30.71 44.98
C ALA A 2 -17.68 30.63 43.48
N ASP A 3 -18.32 31.36 42.57
CA ASP A 3 -18.25 32.81 42.28
C ASP A 3 -16.86 33.33 41.86
N ALA A 4 -16.75 33.67 40.57
CA ALA A 4 -15.73 34.53 40.00
C ALA A 4 -16.42 35.76 39.38
N VAL A 5 -15.90 36.94 39.73
CA VAL A 5 -16.47 38.26 39.47
C VAL A 5 -15.46 39.10 38.68
N LEU A 6 -15.97 39.75 37.61
CA LEU A 6 -15.57 41.04 37.02
C LEU A 6 -14.25 41.18 36.22
N LEU A 7 -14.31 41.56 34.92
CA LEU A 7 -14.42 42.95 34.43
C LEU A 7 -14.36 43.06 32.87
N ARG A 8 -15.23 43.91 32.32
CA ARG A 8 -15.19 44.51 30.96
C ARG A 8 -14.48 45.88 31.03
N PRO A 9 -13.89 46.44 29.95
CA PRO A 9 -14.62 47.32 28.97
C PRO A 9 -14.01 47.22 27.54
N ALA A 10 -14.42 47.88 26.44
CA ALA A 10 -15.50 48.78 26.05
C ALA A 10 -15.65 48.73 24.51
N ARG A 11 -16.81 49.19 24.02
CA ARG A 11 -17.18 49.33 22.61
C ARG A 11 -16.57 50.60 21.98
N GLY A 12 -16.24 50.53 20.69
CA GLY A 12 -16.07 51.68 19.80
C GLY A 12 -16.57 51.35 18.39
N ARG A 13 -17.72 51.93 18.00
CA ARG A 13 -18.29 51.88 16.64
C ARG A 13 -17.62 52.91 15.73
N ARG A 14 -17.43 52.59 14.44
CA ARG A 14 -17.65 53.52 13.31
C ARG A 14 -17.86 52.75 12.00
N ARG A 15 -18.82 53.26 11.20
CA ARG A 15 -19.39 52.69 9.96
C ARG A 15 -18.54 53.01 8.72
N ALA A 16 -18.77 52.21 7.68
CA ALA A 16 -18.21 52.15 6.31
C ALA A 16 -18.38 53.43 5.44
N PRO A 17 -17.84 53.48 4.19
CA PRO A 17 -18.58 52.90 3.04
C PRO A 17 -17.74 52.35 1.87
N GLY A 18 -18.37 51.60 0.95
CA GLY A 18 -18.10 51.78 -0.50
C GLY A 18 -17.58 50.60 -1.33
N ALA A 19 -18.51 49.77 -1.80
CA ALA A 19 -18.60 49.04 -3.09
C ALA A 19 -17.39 48.94 -4.06
N ARG A 20 -17.18 47.74 -4.61
CA ARG A 20 -17.40 47.47 -6.06
C ARG A 20 -17.39 45.97 -6.39
N ARG A 21 -18.49 45.53 -7.03
CA ARG A 21 -18.63 44.26 -7.74
C ARG A 21 -17.72 44.28 -8.99
N VAL A 22 -17.06 43.16 -9.28
CA VAL A 22 -16.62 42.83 -10.64
C VAL A 22 -17.26 41.50 -11.03
N ARG A 23 -18.27 41.60 -11.90
CA ARG A 23 -18.75 40.50 -12.75
C ARG A 23 -17.90 40.53 -14.03
N ARG A 24 -17.32 39.41 -14.44
CA ARG A 24 -16.86 39.16 -15.82
C ARG A 24 -17.29 37.73 -16.16
N GLN A 25 -18.49 37.59 -16.74
CA GLN A 25 -18.73 37.31 -18.16
C GLN A 25 -18.08 36.00 -18.64
N LEU A 26 -18.89 34.94 -18.59
CA LEU A 26 -18.79 33.73 -19.41
C LEU A 26 -19.48 33.98 -20.75
N ARG A 27 -18.74 33.81 -21.84
CA ARG A 27 -19.15 33.48 -23.23
C ARG A 27 -17.93 32.75 -23.80
N GLY A 28 -17.95 31.59 -24.43
CA GLY A 28 -18.99 30.86 -25.16
C GLY A 28 -18.37 30.47 -26.52
N ALA A 29 -18.02 29.19 -26.70
CA ALA A 29 -17.76 28.56 -28.01
C ALA A 29 -17.85 27.04 -27.81
N ARG A 30 -19.02 26.42 -27.99
CA ARG A 30 -19.53 25.77 -29.22
C ARG A 30 -18.58 24.74 -29.86
N ARG A 31 -19.07 23.49 -29.74
CA ARG A 31 -18.73 22.24 -30.42
C ARG A 31 -18.69 22.35 -31.95
N THR A 32 -17.92 21.48 -32.62
CA THR A 32 -18.33 20.62 -33.77
C THR A 32 -17.18 19.63 -34.13
N PRO A 33 -17.42 18.55 -34.91
CA PRO A 33 -16.97 17.19 -34.54
C PRO A 33 -16.13 16.41 -35.57
N ALA A 34 -15.64 15.25 -35.13
CA ALA A 34 -15.49 13.94 -35.79
C ALA A 34 -14.87 13.80 -37.20
N HIS A 35 -13.80 13.00 -37.31
CA HIS A 35 -13.43 12.04 -38.38
C HIS A 35 -12.49 11.00 -37.69
N GLY A 36 -12.58 9.67 -37.80
CA GLY A 36 -13.29 8.77 -38.70
C GLY A 36 -12.35 8.13 -39.74
N HIS A 37 -11.60 7.06 -39.39
CA HIS A 37 -11.02 6.06 -40.31
C HIS A 37 -10.49 4.85 -39.50
N ARG A 38 -11.18 3.70 -39.46
CA ARG A 38 -11.11 2.53 -40.37
C ARG A 38 -9.75 1.79 -40.44
N HIS A 39 -9.75 0.62 -39.82
CA HIS A 39 -9.17 -0.68 -40.20
C HIS A 39 -8.05 -0.72 -41.26
N ARG A 40 -6.97 -1.44 -40.91
CA ARG A 40 -6.38 -2.47 -41.78
C ARG A 40 -5.77 -3.60 -40.94
N GLU A 41 -6.23 -4.80 -41.23
CA GLU A 41 -5.72 -6.08 -40.74
C GLU A 41 -4.56 -6.60 -41.60
N GLY A 42 -3.68 -7.37 -40.96
CA GLY A 42 -2.90 -8.49 -41.53
C GLY A 42 -1.53 -8.18 -42.15
N PRO A 43 -0.58 -9.15 -42.18
CA PRO A 43 -0.84 -10.59 -42.11
C PRO A 43 -0.07 -11.37 -41.03
N THR A 44 -0.69 -12.51 -40.70
CA THR A 44 -0.19 -13.75 -40.10
C THR A 44 1.17 -14.24 -40.63
N VAL A 45 2.01 -14.78 -39.74
CA VAL A 45 2.99 -15.82 -40.08
C VAL A 45 2.87 -16.97 -39.08
N ARG A 46 2.82 -18.18 -39.66
CA ARG A 46 2.57 -19.47 -39.03
C ARG A 46 3.78 -20.02 -38.25
N ALA A 47 3.43 -20.70 -37.17
CA ALA A 47 4.00 -21.90 -36.55
C ALA A 47 5.25 -22.55 -37.15
N ARG A 48 6.19 -22.91 -36.27
CA ARG A 48 7.04 -24.11 -36.35
C ARG A 48 7.49 -24.57 -34.95
N GLU A 49 6.87 -25.65 -34.49
CA GLU A 49 7.40 -26.67 -33.59
C GLU A 49 7.23 -28.02 -34.35
N PRO A 50 7.75 -29.18 -33.91
CA PRO A 50 8.69 -29.46 -32.81
C PRO A 50 9.83 -30.43 -33.23
N LEU A 51 10.83 -30.65 -32.37
CA LEU A 51 11.60 -31.90 -32.40
C LEU A 51 11.76 -32.48 -31.00
N ARG A 52 11.18 -33.66 -30.84
CA ARG A 52 11.37 -34.62 -29.74
C ARG A 52 12.67 -35.42 -29.97
N GLY A 53 13.32 -35.82 -28.88
CA GLY A 53 14.28 -36.93 -28.79
C GLY A 53 14.57 -37.21 -27.32
N GLU A 54 13.91 -38.22 -26.73
CA GLU A 54 14.50 -39.53 -26.35
C GLU A 54 15.51 -39.44 -25.18
N THR A 55 15.12 -39.76 -23.94
CA THR A 55 15.14 -41.08 -23.26
C THR A 55 16.50 -41.77 -23.08
N ALA A 56 17.00 -41.82 -21.84
CA ALA A 56 17.73 -42.94 -21.22
C ALA A 56 17.81 -42.66 -19.69
N ARG A 57 17.06 -43.31 -18.79
CA ARG A 57 17.18 -44.67 -18.18
C ARG A 57 18.55 -45.00 -17.53
N ARG A 58 18.41 -45.46 -16.26
CA ARG A 58 19.32 -46.24 -15.37
C ARG A 58 20.24 -45.38 -14.47
N GLY A 59 20.40 -45.63 -13.17
CA GLY A 59 19.91 -46.70 -12.31
C GLY A 59 20.26 -46.42 -10.83
N ARG A 60 19.48 -46.99 -9.91
CA ARG A 60 19.79 -47.10 -8.47
C ARG A 60 20.89 -48.16 -8.26
N PRO A 61 21.55 -48.15 -7.09
CA PRO A 61 21.23 -49.22 -6.15
C PRO A 61 21.09 -48.78 -4.68
N ASP A 62 20.34 -49.61 -3.96
CA ASP A 62 20.10 -49.59 -2.52
C ASP A 62 21.35 -49.98 -1.69
N GLY A 63 21.38 -49.55 -0.43
CA GLY A 63 22.38 -50.00 0.55
C GLY A 63 22.04 -49.58 1.98
N HIS A 64 21.30 -50.44 2.68
CA HIS A 64 21.08 -50.37 4.13
C HIS A 64 22.38 -50.63 4.91
N HIS A 65 22.66 -49.89 5.99
CA HIS A 65 23.07 -50.49 7.28
C HIS A 65 23.07 -49.54 8.49
N ARG A 66 22.28 -49.99 9.48
CA ARG A 66 22.28 -49.91 10.95
C ARG A 66 23.19 -48.94 11.74
N LEU A 67 22.50 -48.35 12.73
CA LEU A 67 22.93 -47.64 13.94
C LEU A 67 23.89 -48.42 14.86
N PRO A 68 24.57 -47.69 15.77
CA PRO A 68 24.66 -48.09 17.17
C PRO A 68 24.17 -47.01 18.16
N GLN A 69 23.55 -47.51 19.22
CA GLN A 69 23.12 -46.79 20.41
C GLN A 69 24.31 -46.44 21.31
N HIS A 70 24.32 -45.27 21.96
CA HIS A 70 24.90 -45.13 23.30
C HIS A 70 24.23 -44.02 24.12
N ARG A 71 24.22 -44.28 25.43
CA ARG A 71 23.41 -43.69 26.50
C ARG A 71 23.88 -42.29 26.92
N GLY A 72 22.90 -41.42 27.21
CA GLY A 72 22.75 -40.75 28.50
C GLY A 72 23.58 -39.49 28.79
N ARG A 73 22.91 -38.32 28.79
CA ARG A 73 23.06 -37.29 29.84
C ARG A 73 21.90 -36.30 29.81
N ARG A 74 21.12 -36.27 30.90
CA ARG A 74 20.09 -35.25 31.17
C ARG A 74 20.80 -33.90 31.42
N VAL A 75 20.56 -32.92 30.56
CA VAL A 75 20.92 -31.52 30.78
C VAL A 75 19.63 -30.71 30.95
N ARG A 76 19.66 -29.83 31.94
CA ARG A 76 18.54 -29.02 32.45
C ARG A 76 17.95 -28.11 31.38
N ARG A 77 16.62 -28.03 31.33
CA ARG A 77 15.85 -27.06 30.53
C ARG A 77 16.30 -25.62 30.88
N ARG A 78 16.88 -24.93 29.92
CA ARG A 78 17.02 -23.46 29.89
C ARG A 78 16.06 -22.90 28.86
N ALA A 79 15.54 -21.72 29.15
CA ALA A 79 14.55 -20.96 28.39
C ALA A 79 14.87 -20.89 26.89
N HIS A 80 13.82 -21.00 26.09
CA HIS A 80 13.81 -20.91 24.64
C HIS A 80 14.32 -19.52 24.23
N ARG A 81 15.54 -19.45 23.69
CA ARG A 81 15.99 -18.35 22.83
C ARG A 81 15.72 -18.79 21.39
N PRO A 82 15.10 -17.97 20.54
CA PRO A 82 14.99 -18.31 19.13
C PRO A 82 16.40 -18.35 18.51
N ASP A 83 16.62 -19.37 17.70
CA ASP A 83 17.86 -19.66 16.98
C ASP A 83 17.97 -18.72 15.75
N PRO A 84 19.11 -18.06 15.47
CA PRO A 84 19.25 -17.17 14.31
C PRO A 84 19.35 -17.88 12.95
N GLY A 85 19.08 -19.20 12.90
CA GLY A 85 19.21 -20.01 11.70
C GLY A 85 17.95 -20.81 11.40
N ALA A 86 17.01 -20.23 10.64
CA ALA A 86 15.96 -21.01 9.99
C ALA A 86 15.60 -20.38 8.63
N LEU A 87 16.57 -20.35 7.71
CA LEU A 87 16.24 -20.38 6.27
C LEU A 87 15.66 -21.77 5.98
N GLY A 88 14.39 -21.95 6.32
CA GLY A 88 13.60 -23.13 5.97
C GLY A 88 13.63 -23.36 4.47
N ARG A 89 13.50 -24.61 4.06
CA ARG A 89 13.34 -25.00 2.65
C ARG A 89 12.36 -24.04 1.97
N ARG A 90 12.82 -23.26 0.97
CA ARG A 90 11.97 -22.38 0.17
C ARG A 90 10.76 -23.18 -0.34
N LYS A 91 9.55 -22.63 -0.16
CA LYS A 91 8.29 -23.20 -0.66
C LYS A 91 8.37 -23.53 -2.15
N ALA A 92 7.61 -24.53 -2.57
CA ALA A 92 7.26 -24.75 -3.96
C ALA A 92 6.03 -23.90 -4.28
N GLY A 93 6.21 -22.78 -4.97
CA GLY A 93 5.17 -21.83 -5.34
C GLY A 93 5.76 -20.43 -5.61
N PRO A 94 4.99 -19.50 -6.20
CA PRO A 94 5.42 -18.12 -6.33
C PRO A 94 5.66 -17.51 -4.94
N GLN A 95 6.66 -16.62 -4.87
CA GLN A 95 7.05 -15.90 -3.65
C GLN A 95 7.05 -14.38 -3.89
N VAL A 96 6.50 -13.95 -5.03
CA VAL A 96 6.48 -12.56 -5.45
C VAL A 96 5.22 -11.89 -4.89
N ILE A 97 5.42 -10.74 -4.27
CA ILE A 97 4.35 -9.84 -3.86
C ILE A 97 4.21 -8.75 -4.93
N GLY A 98 3.04 -8.69 -5.56
CA GLY A 98 2.71 -7.59 -6.46
C GLY A 98 2.19 -6.39 -5.68
N VAL A 99 2.60 -5.18 -6.04
CA VAL A 99 2.01 -3.95 -5.52
C VAL A 99 1.54 -3.10 -6.69
N VAL A 100 0.23 -2.86 -6.78
CA VAL A 100 -0.39 -2.10 -7.86
C VAL A 100 -0.85 -0.74 -7.36
N GLY A 101 -0.50 0.32 -8.08
CA GLY A 101 -1.12 1.63 -7.88
C GLY A 101 -0.24 2.83 -8.21
N GLU A 102 -0.45 3.94 -7.50
CA GLU A 102 0.18 5.22 -7.83
C GLU A 102 1.63 5.35 -7.36
N ALA A 103 2.41 6.10 -8.13
CA ALA A 103 3.75 6.56 -7.80
C ALA A 103 3.87 8.03 -8.23
N LEU A 104 3.99 8.92 -7.26
CA LEU A 104 3.85 10.37 -7.45
C LEU A 104 5.02 11.11 -6.83
N ILE A 105 5.08 12.42 -7.09
CA ILE A 105 6.08 13.30 -6.47
C ILE A 105 5.40 14.14 -5.39
N ASP A 106 5.87 13.99 -4.16
CA ASP A 106 5.64 14.97 -3.10
C ASP A 106 6.63 16.13 -3.32
N LEU A 107 6.11 17.27 -3.78
CA LEU A 107 6.89 18.45 -4.11
C LEU A 107 6.84 19.43 -2.94
N GLU A 108 7.90 19.41 -2.13
CA GLU A 108 8.04 20.32 -1.00
C GLU A 108 8.44 21.72 -1.48
N VAL A 109 7.64 22.71 -1.09
CA VAL A 109 7.88 24.12 -1.39
C VAL A 109 7.94 24.89 -0.07
N ALA A 110 9.14 25.04 0.46
CA ALA A 110 9.38 25.85 1.65
C ALA A 110 9.16 27.34 1.33
N GLN A 111 8.39 28.06 2.14
CA GLN A 111 8.18 29.51 1.94
C GLN A 111 9.48 30.32 1.99
N THR A 112 10.47 29.83 2.75
CA THR A 112 11.79 30.43 2.86
C THR A 112 12.65 30.23 1.61
N ASP A 113 12.33 29.24 0.77
CA ASP A 113 13.06 28.94 -0.46
C ASP A 113 12.16 28.38 -1.59
N ALA A 114 11.12 29.13 -1.94
CA ALA A 114 10.17 28.71 -2.97
C ALA A 114 10.75 28.56 -4.38
N ARG A 115 12.02 28.96 -4.61
CA ARG A 115 12.71 28.84 -5.91
C ARG A 115 13.41 27.50 -6.09
N HIS A 116 13.61 26.73 -5.02
CA HIS A 116 14.28 25.43 -5.05
C HIS A 116 13.37 24.37 -4.39
N PRO A 117 12.24 24.01 -5.04
CA PRO A 117 11.38 22.96 -4.51
C PRO A 117 12.13 21.63 -4.50
N ILE A 118 11.88 20.83 -3.47
CA ILE A 118 12.49 19.50 -3.32
C ILE A 118 11.46 18.45 -3.73
N ALA A 119 11.84 17.62 -4.70
CA ALA A 119 10.99 16.54 -5.19
C ALA A 119 11.31 15.25 -4.45
N HIS A 120 10.32 14.72 -3.72
CA HIS A 120 10.41 13.46 -3.03
C HIS A 120 9.56 12.40 -3.75
N PRO A 121 10.10 11.19 -3.99
CA PRO A 121 9.29 10.04 -4.38
C PRO A 121 8.21 9.78 -3.32
N GLY A 122 6.97 9.56 -3.74
CA GLY A 122 5.84 9.23 -2.88
C GLY A 122 4.75 8.42 -3.60
N GLY A 123 3.60 8.29 -2.94
CA GLY A 123 2.50 7.42 -3.37
C GLY A 123 2.38 6.20 -2.47
N SER A 124 1.18 5.89 -2.01
CA SER A 124 0.99 4.89 -0.95
C SER A 124 1.40 3.47 -1.40
N PRO A 125 0.92 2.96 -2.54
CA PRO A 125 1.38 1.68 -3.09
C PRO A 125 2.90 1.68 -3.36
N MET A 126 3.47 2.77 -3.87
CA MET A 126 4.91 2.87 -4.07
C MET A 126 5.69 2.73 -2.74
N ASN A 127 5.24 3.39 -1.67
CA ASN A 127 5.86 3.30 -0.34
C ASN A 127 5.76 1.89 0.26
N VAL A 128 4.65 1.18 0.02
CA VAL A 128 4.49 -0.24 0.39
C VAL A 128 5.52 -1.10 -0.35
N ALA A 129 5.66 -0.91 -1.66
CA ALA A 129 6.64 -1.63 -2.48
C ALA A 129 8.08 -1.37 -2.02
N VAL A 130 8.41 -0.10 -1.75
CA VAL A 130 9.72 0.32 -1.21
C VAL A 130 9.99 -0.33 0.14
N THR A 131 8.99 -0.38 1.04
CA THR A 131 9.11 -1.07 2.32
C THR A 131 9.44 -2.54 2.11
N LEU A 132 8.67 -3.25 1.29
CA LEU A 132 8.90 -4.66 0.96
C LEU A 132 10.31 -4.92 0.42
N GLY A 133 10.74 -4.13 -0.57
CA GLY A 133 12.05 -4.30 -1.20
C GLY A 133 13.22 -3.98 -0.25
N ARG A 134 13.08 -2.98 0.63
CA ARG A 134 14.07 -2.66 1.66
C ARG A 134 14.16 -3.70 2.77
N LEU A 135 13.04 -4.37 3.07
CA LEU A 135 13.01 -5.52 3.96
C LEU A 135 13.54 -6.80 3.30
N GLY A 136 13.70 -6.80 1.96
CA GLY A 136 14.26 -7.90 1.18
C GLY A 136 13.23 -8.96 0.77
N SER A 137 11.95 -8.57 0.67
CA SER A 137 10.91 -9.37 -0.01
C SER A 137 11.15 -9.39 -1.52
N ASP A 138 10.68 -10.45 -2.20
CA ASP A 138 10.59 -10.47 -3.66
C ASP A 138 9.32 -9.71 -4.06
N VAL A 139 9.49 -8.50 -4.58
CA VAL A 139 8.39 -7.56 -4.83
C VAL A 139 8.49 -6.98 -6.23
N ALA A 140 7.34 -6.92 -6.91
CA ALA A 140 7.21 -6.27 -8.20
C ALA A 140 6.16 -5.14 -8.12
N PHE A 141 6.51 -3.98 -8.68
CA PHE A 141 5.61 -2.84 -8.74
C PHE A 141 4.89 -2.79 -10.09
N LEU A 142 3.56 -2.70 -10.03
CA LEU A 142 2.66 -2.53 -11.16
C LEU A 142 2.15 -1.09 -11.12
N GLY A 143 2.89 -0.19 -11.75
CA GLY A 143 2.58 1.24 -11.80
C GLY A 143 2.76 1.80 -13.19
N ARG A 144 2.03 2.87 -13.50
CA ARG A 144 2.17 3.65 -14.74
C ARG A 144 3.15 4.79 -14.50
N LEU A 145 4.30 4.74 -15.16
CA LEU A 145 5.42 5.66 -14.92
C LEU A 145 5.82 6.34 -16.23
N LEU A 146 5.78 7.67 -16.27
CA LEU A 146 6.30 8.44 -17.41
C LEU A 146 7.83 8.22 -17.55
N SER A 147 8.40 8.49 -18.73
CA SER A 147 9.85 8.39 -18.98
C SER A 147 10.58 9.75 -18.90
N ASP A 148 10.07 10.69 -18.10
CA ASP A 148 10.65 12.03 -17.90
C ASP A 148 11.58 12.09 -16.68
N ALA A 149 11.92 13.30 -16.20
CA ALA A 149 12.78 13.47 -15.03
C ALA A 149 12.15 12.90 -13.74
N PHE A 150 10.84 13.11 -13.53
CA PHE A 150 10.16 12.57 -12.36
C PHE A 150 9.98 11.06 -12.46
N GLY A 151 9.62 10.57 -13.64
CA GLY A 151 9.56 9.14 -13.91
C GLY A 151 10.90 8.42 -13.67
N LYS A 152 12.02 9.03 -14.08
CA LYS A 152 13.36 8.52 -13.76
C LYS A 152 13.62 8.52 -12.26
N LEU A 153 13.28 9.60 -11.55
CA LEU A 153 13.42 9.69 -10.10
C LEU A 153 12.65 8.56 -9.38
N LEU A 154 11.40 8.31 -9.78
CA LEU A 154 10.57 7.23 -9.23
C LEU A 154 11.15 5.83 -9.51
N ARG A 155 11.57 5.58 -10.76
CA ARG A 155 12.18 4.29 -11.15
C ARG A 155 13.49 4.04 -10.40
N THR A 156 14.33 5.07 -10.27
CA THR A 156 15.56 4.98 -9.48
C THR A 156 15.25 4.66 -8.02
N HIS A 157 14.28 5.35 -7.41
CA HIS A 157 13.90 5.11 -6.02
C HIS A 157 13.40 3.67 -5.77
N LEU A 158 12.56 3.15 -6.67
CA LEU A 158 12.07 1.78 -6.64
C LEU A 158 13.21 0.76 -6.81
N THR A 159 14.07 0.94 -7.81
CA THR A 159 15.18 0.01 -8.10
C THR A 159 16.26 0.01 -7.01
N GLU A 160 16.64 1.17 -6.46
CA GLU A 160 17.56 1.27 -5.31
C GLU A 160 16.98 0.64 -4.03
N SER A 161 15.65 0.51 -3.98
CA SER A 161 14.92 -0.18 -2.93
C SER A 161 14.69 -1.66 -3.24
N ASN A 162 15.32 -2.23 -4.28
CA ASN A 162 15.20 -3.62 -4.72
C ASN A 162 13.79 -4.03 -5.19
N VAL A 163 13.04 -3.10 -5.77
CA VAL A 163 11.72 -3.38 -6.35
C VAL A 163 11.86 -3.71 -7.83
N ASP A 164 11.30 -4.84 -8.25
CA ASP A 164 11.25 -5.25 -9.65
C ASP A 164 10.21 -4.42 -10.43
N LEU A 165 10.59 -3.95 -11.61
CA LEU A 165 9.76 -3.12 -12.49
C LEU A 165 9.29 -3.85 -13.76
N ARG A 166 9.35 -5.19 -13.80
CA ARG A 166 8.96 -6.01 -14.96
C ARG A 166 7.52 -5.76 -15.47
N TRP A 167 6.64 -5.26 -14.61
CA TRP A 167 5.24 -4.93 -14.92
C TRP A 167 4.94 -3.43 -14.79
N ALA A 168 5.98 -2.59 -14.63
CA ALA A 168 5.78 -1.16 -14.75
C ALA A 168 5.45 -0.80 -16.20
N VAL A 169 4.48 0.07 -16.38
CA VAL A 169 4.00 0.53 -17.68
C VAL A 169 4.67 1.86 -18.00
N ASP A 170 5.18 1.98 -19.22
CA ASP A 170 5.64 3.26 -19.75
C ASP A 170 4.43 4.13 -20.10
N ALA A 171 4.09 5.06 -19.21
CA ALA A 171 2.95 5.94 -19.37
C ALA A 171 3.28 7.10 -20.33
N ALA A 172 2.24 7.64 -20.99
CA ALA A 172 2.36 8.87 -21.79
C ALA A 172 1.90 10.11 -21.00
N GLU A 173 1.12 9.91 -19.94
CA GLU A 173 0.56 10.94 -19.09
C GLU A 173 1.58 11.46 -18.06
N PRO A 174 1.44 12.72 -17.61
CA PRO A 174 2.33 13.28 -16.59
C PRO A 174 2.26 12.54 -15.26
N THR A 175 3.36 12.58 -14.51
CA THR A 175 3.42 12.13 -13.12
C THR A 175 2.57 13.03 -12.22
N SER A 176 1.81 12.45 -11.28
CA SER A 176 1.08 13.22 -10.27
C SER A 176 2.02 14.01 -9.36
N LEU A 177 1.60 15.21 -8.98
CA LEU A 177 2.30 16.03 -7.99
C LEU A 177 1.39 16.32 -6.79
N ALA A 178 1.90 16.07 -5.59
CA ALA A 178 1.34 16.57 -4.34
C ALA A 178 2.24 17.69 -3.83
N ILE A 179 1.76 18.94 -3.92
CA ILE A 179 2.52 20.12 -3.48
C ILE A 179 2.32 20.30 -1.99
N VAL A 180 3.42 20.23 -1.24
CA VAL A 180 3.47 20.47 0.20
C VAL A 180 4.05 21.86 0.45
N SER A 181 3.19 22.82 0.79
CA SER A 181 3.59 24.19 1.09
C SER A 181 3.88 24.34 2.59
N VAL A 182 5.15 24.56 2.95
CA VAL A 182 5.56 24.69 4.36
C VAL A 182 5.62 26.17 4.73
N ALA A 183 4.74 26.60 5.64
CA ALA A 183 4.71 27.98 6.11
C ALA A 183 5.83 28.27 7.13
N LEU A 184 6.19 29.55 7.29
CA LEU A 184 7.18 30.02 8.29
C LEU A 184 6.89 29.58 9.74
N GLY A 185 5.65 29.20 10.06
CA GLY A 185 5.24 28.67 11.37
C GLY A 185 5.10 27.14 11.44
N GLY A 186 5.55 26.41 10.42
CA GLY A 186 5.54 24.93 10.37
C GLY A 186 4.20 24.30 9.93
N SER A 187 3.15 25.09 9.68
CA SER A 187 1.90 24.56 9.13
C SER A 187 2.06 24.18 7.66
N ALA A 188 1.65 22.97 7.27
CA ALA A 188 1.66 22.50 5.89
C ALA A 188 0.31 22.74 5.18
N GLY A 189 0.35 23.23 3.94
CA GLY A 189 -0.79 23.24 3.01
C GLY A 189 -0.58 22.23 1.90
N TYR A 190 -1.64 21.56 1.47
CA TYR A 190 -1.59 20.55 0.41
C TYR A 190 -2.38 20.99 -0.82
N ALA A 191 -1.77 20.85 -1.99
CA ALA A 191 -2.44 21.00 -3.28
C ALA A 191 -2.07 19.83 -4.21
N PHE A 192 -3.04 19.29 -4.93
CA PHE A 192 -2.85 18.12 -5.77
C PHE A 192 -2.98 18.47 -7.25
N HIS A 193 -1.93 18.17 -8.02
CA HIS A 193 -1.91 18.26 -9.47
C HIS A 193 -1.97 16.85 -10.05
N VAL A 194 -3.21 16.41 -10.22
CA VAL A 194 -3.56 15.01 -10.46
C VAL A 194 -4.41 14.84 -11.71
N GLN A 195 -4.94 15.92 -12.29
CA GLN A 195 -5.87 15.78 -13.41
C GLN A 195 -5.17 15.23 -14.66
N GLY A 196 -5.58 14.03 -15.11
CA GLY A 196 -5.07 13.38 -16.32
C GLY A 196 -3.62 12.88 -16.20
N THR A 197 -3.21 12.51 -14.99
CA THR A 197 -1.88 11.94 -14.70
C THR A 197 -1.88 10.42 -14.84
N ALA A 198 -0.69 9.82 -14.87
CA ALA A 198 -0.49 8.41 -15.22
C ALA A 198 -1.20 7.41 -14.29
N ASP A 199 -1.32 7.73 -13.00
CA ASP A 199 -1.52 6.79 -11.90
C ASP A 199 -2.85 6.00 -11.91
N TRP A 200 -3.91 6.55 -12.51
CA TRP A 200 -5.24 5.91 -12.61
C TRP A 200 -5.79 5.93 -14.03
N GLN A 201 -4.92 5.95 -15.03
CA GLN A 201 -5.32 5.86 -16.44
C GLN A 201 -5.31 4.44 -16.99
N TRP A 202 -5.32 3.43 -16.10
CA TRP A 202 -5.20 2.00 -16.40
C TRP A 202 -6.14 1.50 -17.50
N SER A 203 -5.58 0.64 -18.34
CA SER A 203 -6.32 -0.22 -19.26
C SER A 203 -6.12 -1.69 -18.90
N GLY A 204 -7.14 -2.52 -19.09
CA GLY A 204 -7.09 -3.93 -18.66
C GLY A 204 -5.99 -4.77 -19.32
N TRP A 205 -5.49 -4.39 -20.50
CA TRP A 205 -4.39 -5.08 -21.19
C TRP A 205 -3.00 -4.76 -20.62
N GLU A 206 -2.89 -3.72 -19.80
CA GLU A 206 -1.65 -3.34 -19.11
C GLU A 206 -1.40 -4.19 -17.86
N LEU A 207 -2.46 -4.81 -17.33
CA LEU A 207 -2.38 -5.69 -16.17
C LEU A 207 -2.14 -7.14 -16.63
N PRO A 208 -1.18 -7.86 -16.03
CA PRO A 208 -0.88 -9.24 -16.41
C PRO A 208 -2.04 -10.17 -16.07
N ALA A 209 -2.44 -11.01 -17.02
CA ALA A 209 -3.59 -11.90 -16.86
C ALA A 209 -3.38 -13.00 -15.80
N ASP A 210 -2.17 -13.56 -15.72
CA ASP A 210 -1.78 -14.58 -14.75
C ASP A 210 -0.33 -14.32 -14.31
N PRO A 211 -0.12 -13.42 -13.32
CA PRO A 211 1.22 -12.98 -12.94
C PRO A 211 1.97 -13.98 -12.03
N ASP A 212 1.36 -15.11 -11.65
CA ASP A 212 1.91 -16.08 -10.69
C ASP A 212 2.42 -15.37 -9.41
N LEU A 213 1.49 -14.74 -8.67
CA LEU A 213 1.77 -13.94 -7.47
C LEU A 213 1.31 -14.65 -6.20
N GLU A 214 2.11 -14.55 -5.14
CA GLU A 214 1.71 -15.01 -3.80
C GLU A 214 0.61 -14.10 -3.23
N ALA A 215 0.80 -12.78 -3.38
CA ALA A 215 -0.15 -11.77 -2.97
C ALA A 215 -0.10 -10.53 -3.87
N VAL A 216 -1.19 -9.76 -3.86
CA VAL A 216 -1.26 -8.42 -4.44
C VAL A 216 -1.72 -7.44 -3.37
N HIS A 217 -0.99 -6.33 -3.22
CA HIS A 217 -1.42 -5.18 -2.45
C HIS A 217 -1.91 -4.05 -3.37
N ALA A 218 -3.05 -3.47 -3.03
CA ALA A 218 -3.63 -2.33 -3.74
C ALA A 218 -4.35 -1.39 -2.77
N GLY A 219 -4.57 -0.15 -3.18
CA GLY A 219 -5.21 0.82 -2.31
C GLY A 219 -5.19 2.23 -2.85
N SER A 220 -5.54 3.17 -1.97
CA SER A 220 -5.43 4.61 -2.19
C SER A 220 -5.97 5.09 -3.55
N LEU A 221 -5.28 6.02 -4.21
CA LEU A 221 -5.79 6.76 -5.36
C LEU A 221 -5.97 5.89 -6.60
N ALA A 222 -5.04 4.98 -6.89
CA ALA A 222 -5.13 4.16 -8.09
C ALA A 222 -6.33 3.20 -8.08
N LEU A 223 -6.78 2.77 -6.90
CA LEU A 223 -7.99 1.96 -6.76
C LEU A 223 -9.26 2.82 -6.66
N ALA A 224 -9.14 4.05 -6.15
CA ALA A 224 -10.27 4.94 -5.90
C ALA A 224 -10.71 5.81 -7.08
N LEU A 225 -9.78 6.20 -7.96
CA LEU A 225 -10.02 7.18 -9.02
C LEU A 225 -10.28 6.53 -10.37
N GLU A 226 -11.30 7.04 -11.06
CA GLU A 226 -11.66 6.59 -12.40
C GLU A 226 -10.81 7.26 -13.50
N PRO A 227 -10.57 6.59 -14.64
CA PRO A 227 -11.14 5.30 -15.06
C PRO A 227 -10.41 4.05 -14.55
N GLY A 228 -9.26 4.22 -13.88
CA GLY A 228 -8.37 3.11 -13.54
C GLY A 228 -8.84 2.25 -12.37
N GLY A 229 -9.54 2.85 -11.40
CA GLY A 229 -10.03 2.17 -10.21
C GLY A 229 -10.89 0.94 -10.51
N GLU A 230 -11.85 1.07 -11.44
CA GLU A 230 -12.67 -0.05 -11.87
C GLU A 230 -11.84 -1.15 -12.56
N VAL A 231 -10.84 -0.78 -13.36
CA VAL A 231 -9.97 -1.71 -14.08
C VAL A 231 -9.12 -2.52 -13.10
N VAL A 232 -8.45 -1.85 -12.16
CA VAL A 232 -7.64 -2.49 -11.12
C VAL A 232 -8.53 -3.36 -10.22
N GLY A 233 -9.69 -2.85 -9.79
CA GLY A 233 -10.62 -3.59 -8.94
C GLY A 233 -11.11 -4.89 -9.57
N ARG A 234 -11.47 -4.89 -10.87
CA ARG A 234 -11.86 -6.11 -11.60
C ARG A 234 -10.71 -7.10 -11.75
N TRP A 235 -9.49 -6.61 -11.94
CA TRP A 235 -8.31 -7.46 -12.02
C TRP A 235 -8.03 -8.16 -10.69
N LEU A 236 -8.07 -7.42 -9.58
CA LEU A 236 -7.92 -7.99 -8.23
C LEU A 236 -8.99 -9.04 -7.92
N GLU A 237 -10.25 -8.74 -8.24
CA GLU A 237 -11.38 -9.66 -8.07
C GLU A 237 -11.17 -10.97 -8.85
N GLY A 238 -10.62 -10.90 -10.07
CA GLY A 238 -10.28 -12.06 -10.88
C GLY A 238 -9.13 -12.92 -10.32
N LEU A 239 -8.21 -12.32 -9.56
CA LEU A 239 -7.09 -13.02 -8.92
C LEU A 239 -7.44 -13.63 -7.57
N ALA A 240 -8.50 -13.14 -6.92
CA ALA A 240 -8.84 -13.46 -5.53
C ALA A 240 -9.12 -14.96 -5.26
N THR A 241 -9.32 -15.77 -6.30
CA THR A 241 -9.50 -17.23 -6.14
C THR A 241 -8.20 -17.99 -5.90
N GLY A 242 -7.04 -17.45 -6.30
CA GLY A 242 -5.74 -18.12 -6.19
C GLY A 242 -4.65 -17.27 -5.53
N THR A 243 -4.85 -15.97 -5.44
CA THR A 243 -3.87 -15.01 -4.90
C THR A 243 -4.44 -14.33 -3.67
N THR A 244 -3.59 -14.05 -2.69
CA THR A 244 -3.97 -13.25 -1.52
C THR A 244 -4.12 -11.79 -1.92
N ILE A 245 -5.30 -11.21 -1.69
CA ILE A 245 -5.54 -9.79 -1.94
C ILE A 245 -5.44 -9.01 -0.62
N SER A 246 -4.57 -8.00 -0.60
CA SER A 246 -4.41 -7.05 0.49
C SER A 246 -4.88 -5.66 0.03
N VAL A 247 -5.80 -5.06 0.79
CA VAL A 247 -6.33 -3.73 0.48
C VAL A 247 -6.06 -2.75 1.62
N ASP A 248 -5.61 -1.54 1.26
CA ASP A 248 -5.57 -0.37 2.13
C ASP A 248 -6.35 0.80 1.48
N PRO A 249 -7.59 1.11 1.92
CA PRO A 249 -8.37 2.19 1.33
C PRO A 249 -7.62 3.54 1.29
N ASN A 250 -6.81 3.81 2.32
CA ASN A 250 -5.94 4.99 2.48
C ASN A 250 -6.54 6.27 1.87
N VAL A 251 -7.65 6.71 2.46
CA VAL A 251 -8.57 7.71 1.92
C VAL A 251 -7.84 9.04 1.75
N ARG A 252 -8.11 9.72 0.63
CA ARG A 252 -7.67 11.10 0.38
C ARG A 252 -8.89 11.99 0.16
N PRO A 253 -9.53 12.48 1.24
CA PRO A 253 -10.80 13.22 1.14
C PRO A 253 -10.76 14.40 0.16
N ALA A 254 -9.61 15.06 0.02
CA ALA A 254 -9.44 16.19 -0.90
C ALA A 254 -9.63 15.83 -2.39
N LEU A 255 -9.52 14.54 -2.73
CA LEU A 255 -9.60 14.01 -4.09
C LEU A 255 -10.88 13.20 -4.33
N LEU A 256 -11.65 12.94 -3.26
CA LEU A 256 -12.84 12.12 -3.29
C LEU A 256 -14.08 13.00 -3.12
N GLY A 257 -14.96 12.98 -4.12
CA GLY A 257 -16.21 13.74 -4.09
C GLY A 257 -17.38 12.93 -3.52
N ASP A 258 -17.73 11.84 -4.20
CA ASP A 258 -18.87 10.99 -3.84
C ASP A 258 -18.49 9.98 -2.76
N ARG A 259 -18.85 10.27 -1.52
CA ARG A 259 -18.59 9.38 -0.37
C ARG A 259 -19.42 8.11 -0.43
N ASP A 260 -20.66 8.19 -0.91
CA ASP A 260 -21.55 7.01 -0.94
C ASP A 260 -21.09 6.05 -2.04
N GLY A 261 -20.75 6.56 -3.22
CA GLY A 261 -20.10 5.75 -4.26
C GLY A 261 -18.76 5.15 -3.81
N TYR A 262 -17.96 5.89 -3.02
CA TYR A 262 -16.73 5.34 -2.45
C TYR A 262 -17.01 4.22 -1.43
N ARG A 263 -18.05 4.34 -0.60
CA ARG A 263 -18.45 3.25 0.32
C ARG A 263 -18.81 1.98 -0.43
N ASP A 264 -19.59 2.10 -1.50
CA ASP A 264 -19.98 0.97 -2.33
C ASP A 264 -18.75 0.27 -2.93
N ASN A 265 -17.76 1.06 -3.37
CA ASN A 265 -16.48 0.55 -3.85
C ASN A 265 -15.70 -0.17 -2.73
N VAL A 266 -15.61 0.41 -1.53
CA VAL A 266 -14.92 -0.22 -0.39
C VAL A 266 -15.60 -1.54 -0.01
N ASP A 267 -16.93 -1.58 0.07
CA ASP A 267 -17.68 -2.81 0.34
C ASP A 267 -17.40 -3.89 -0.72
N ARG A 268 -17.31 -3.50 -1.99
CA ARG A 268 -16.89 -4.40 -3.07
C ARG A 268 -15.46 -4.89 -2.87
N TRP A 269 -14.49 -4.02 -2.60
CA TRP A 269 -13.09 -4.41 -2.41
C TRP A 269 -12.92 -5.40 -1.26
N ILE A 270 -13.62 -5.17 -0.15
CA ILE A 270 -13.61 -6.06 1.02
C ILE A 270 -14.13 -7.45 0.67
N SER A 271 -15.14 -7.56 -0.20
CA SER A 271 -15.75 -8.85 -0.55
C SER A 271 -14.80 -9.87 -1.18
N PHE A 272 -13.68 -9.42 -1.74
CA PHE A 272 -12.64 -10.27 -2.32
C PHE A 272 -11.27 -10.13 -1.64
N SER A 273 -11.17 -9.35 -0.55
CA SER A 273 -9.91 -9.12 0.17
C SER A 273 -9.67 -10.18 1.24
N SER A 274 -8.44 -10.69 1.31
CA SER A 274 -8.01 -11.59 2.39
C SER A 274 -7.42 -10.82 3.56
N ILE A 275 -6.75 -9.70 3.30
CA ILE A 275 -6.15 -8.82 4.29
C ILE A 275 -6.67 -7.41 4.06
N VAL A 276 -7.16 -6.75 5.11
CA VAL A 276 -7.49 -5.33 5.05
C VAL A 276 -6.72 -4.59 6.13
N LYS A 277 -6.02 -3.54 5.74
CA LYS A 277 -5.49 -2.55 6.69
C LYS A 277 -6.21 -1.24 6.44
N VAL A 278 -6.58 -0.54 7.50
CA VAL A 278 -7.32 0.72 7.42
C VAL A 278 -6.97 1.59 8.63
N SER A 279 -7.04 2.91 8.52
CA SER A 279 -6.91 3.78 9.69
C SER A 279 -8.26 4.08 10.34
N ASP A 280 -8.27 4.47 11.62
CA ASP A 280 -9.49 5.00 12.25
C ASP A 280 -9.94 6.32 11.62
N GLU A 281 -9.02 7.13 11.09
CA GLU A 281 -9.38 8.31 10.29
C GLU A 281 -10.08 7.96 8.97
N ASP A 282 -9.61 6.91 8.27
CA ASP A 282 -10.30 6.39 7.08
C ASP A 282 -11.71 5.91 7.45
N LEU A 283 -11.84 5.11 8.50
CA LEU A 283 -13.13 4.59 8.95
C LEU A 283 -14.08 5.72 9.37
N GLU A 284 -13.60 6.75 10.06
CA GLU A 284 -14.42 7.91 10.41
C GLU A 284 -14.87 8.71 9.17
N TRP A 285 -14.05 8.79 8.13
CA TRP A 285 -14.48 9.42 6.88
C TRP A 285 -15.48 8.54 6.12
N ILE A 286 -15.20 7.23 6.02
CA ILE A 286 -16.03 6.28 5.28
C ILE A 286 -17.35 6.08 6.03
N TRP A 287 -17.37 5.69 7.31
CA TRP A 287 -18.58 5.51 8.13
C TRP A 287 -18.52 6.36 9.42
N PRO A 288 -18.85 7.66 9.36
CA PRO A 288 -18.78 8.55 10.52
C PRO A 288 -19.56 8.02 11.72
N GLY A 289 -18.89 7.95 12.87
CA GLY A 289 -19.48 7.49 14.14
C GLY A 289 -19.70 5.98 14.26
N ALA A 290 -19.30 5.17 13.28
CA ALA A 290 -19.27 3.72 13.42
C ALA A 290 -18.11 3.28 14.32
N ASP A 291 -18.31 2.19 15.09
CA ASP A 291 -17.24 1.62 15.90
C ASP A 291 -16.24 0.86 15.00
N PRO A 292 -14.95 1.26 14.98
CA PRO A 292 -13.92 0.55 14.23
C PRO A 292 -13.81 -0.95 14.54
N ASP A 293 -14.08 -1.34 15.79
CA ASP A 293 -14.03 -2.73 16.23
C ASP A 293 -15.15 -3.56 15.60
N GLU A 294 -16.37 -3.04 15.63
CA GLU A 294 -17.51 -3.69 14.98
C GLU A 294 -17.32 -3.80 13.46
N LEU A 295 -16.78 -2.75 12.81
CA LEU A 295 -16.52 -2.78 11.38
C LEU A 295 -15.47 -3.84 11.02
N ALA A 296 -14.37 -3.90 11.78
CA ALA A 296 -13.34 -4.91 11.56
C ALA A 296 -13.86 -6.34 11.76
N GLY A 297 -14.68 -6.57 12.80
CA GLY A 297 -15.35 -7.85 13.01
C GLY A 297 -16.26 -8.24 11.85
N ARG A 298 -17.08 -7.32 11.35
CA ARG A 298 -17.97 -7.55 10.19
C ARG A 298 -17.19 -7.92 8.92
N TRP A 299 -16.00 -7.38 8.71
CA TRP A 299 -15.18 -7.71 7.54
C TRP A 299 -14.57 -9.11 7.64
N VAL A 300 -14.21 -9.56 8.85
CA VAL A 300 -13.83 -10.95 9.09
C VAL A 300 -15.00 -11.89 8.82
N ASP A 301 -16.21 -11.53 9.26
CA ASP A 301 -17.43 -12.30 8.96
C ASP A 301 -17.74 -12.38 7.46
N LYS A 302 -17.34 -11.36 6.69
CA LYS A 302 -17.45 -11.33 5.21
C LYS A 302 -16.35 -12.13 4.50
N GLY A 303 -15.34 -12.65 5.22
CA GLY A 303 -14.35 -13.57 4.67
C GLY A 303 -12.89 -13.15 4.84
N CYS A 304 -12.61 -11.90 5.24
CA CYS A 304 -11.27 -11.42 5.52
C CYS A 304 -10.59 -12.32 6.57
N LYS A 305 -9.32 -12.65 6.36
CA LYS A 305 -8.52 -13.48 7.29
C LYS A 305 -7.81 -12.63 8.33
N LEU A 306 -7.46 -11.41 7.97
CA LEU A 306 -6.82 -10.45 8.86
C LEU A 306 -7.35 -9.04 8.56
N VAL A 307 -7.84 -8.35 9.59
CA VAL A 307 -8.17 -6.93 9.51
C VAL A 307 -7.36 -6.18 10.55
N VAL A 308 -6.66 -5.12 10.15
CA VAL A 308 -5.84 -4.27 11.03
C VAL A 308 -6.33 -2.82 10.93
N VAL A 309 -6.80 -2.28 12.05
CA VAL A 309 -7.18 -0.87 12.20
C VAL A 309 -6.06 -0.13 12.93
N THR A 310 -5.35 0.75 12.23
CA THR A 310 -4.31 1.61 12.83
C THR A 310 -4.94 2.84 13.47
N ARG A 311 -4.50 3.22 14.67
CA ARG A 311 -5.09 4.32 15.49
C ARG A 311 -4.03 5.33 15.94
N GLY A 312 -3.09 5.65 15.04
CA GLY A 312 -1.93 6.50 15.33
C GLY A 312 -1.18 6.07 16.61
N GLY A 313 -0.98 7.00 17.53
CA GLY A 313 -0.29 6.75 18.80
C GLY A 313 -0.96 5.72 19.73
N ARG A 314 -2.23 5.35 19.48
CA ARG A 314 -2.96 4.31 20.24
C ARG A 314 -2.70 2.88 19.76
N GLY A 315 -1.81 2.70 18.79
CA GLY A 315 -1.42 1.40 18.26
C GLY A 315 -2.45 0.87 17.25
N SER A 316 -2.56 -0.45 17.17
CA SER A 316 -3.44 -1.14 16.22
C SER A 316 -4.45 -2.01 16.96
N LEU A 317 -5.68 -2.04 16.45
CA LEU A 317 -6.69 -3.05 16.76
C LEU A 317 -6.70 -4.05 15.60
N ALA A 318 -6.76 -5.34 15.87
CA ALA A 318 -6.79 -6.34 14.83
C ALA A 318 -7.74 -7.50 15.14
N HIS A 319 -8.28 -8.08 14.07
CA HIS A 319 -9.08 -9.30 14.10
C HIS A 319 -8.44 -10.37 13.21
N CYS A 320 -8.25 -11.57 13.75
CA CYS A 320 -7.73 -12.73 13.03
C CYS A 320 -8.20 -14.03 13.71
N GLY A 321 -8.57 -15.03 12.93
CA GLY A 321 -8.93 -16.36 13.47
C GLY A 321 -10.14 -16.35 14.42
N GLY A 322 -11.03 -15.37 14.31
CA GLY A 322 -12.17 -15.18 15.22
C GLY A 322 -11.81 -14.50 16.55
N GLU A 323 -10.57 -14.05 16.71
CA GLU A 323 -10.11 -13.33 17.90
C GLU A 323 -9.81 -11.87 17.60
N ARG A 324 -10.10 -11.03 18.60
CA ARG A 324 -9.77 -9.61 18.65
C ARG A 324 -8.55 -9.40 19.54
N PHE A 325 -7.58 -8.62 19.10
CA PHE A 325 -6.43 -8.21 19.91
C PHE A 325 -5.95 -6.80 19.58
N GLU A 326 -5.18 -6.22 20.50
CA GLU A 326 -4.59 -4.89 20.33
C GLU A 326 -3.06 -4.98 20.44
N VAL A 327 -2.38 -4.20 19.61
CA VAL A 327 -0.92 -4.07 19.60
C VAL A 327 -0.58 -2.61 19.87
N PRO A 328 0.18 -2.30 20.95
CA PRO A 328 0.60 -0.93 21.22
C PRO A 328 1.56 -0.41 20.15
N THR A 329 1.62 0.91 19.98
CA THR A 329 2.61 1.55 19.12
C THR A 329 4.01 1.28 19.66
N ALA A 330 4.93 0.87 18.79
CA ALA A 330 6.35 0.83 19.15
C ALA A 330 6.86 2.24 19.46
N LYS A 331 7.61 2.38 20.56
CA LYS A 331 8.13 3.68 21.00
C LYS A 331 9.22 4.16 20.07
N THR A 332 9.14 5.43 19.69
CA THR A 332 10.13 6.11 18.83
C THR A 332 10.08 7.61 19.10
N GLU A 333 11.13 8.32 18.74
CA GLU A 333 11.08 9.79 18.62
C GLU A 333 10.41 10.13 17.29
N ILE A 334 9.32 10.90 17.33
CA ILE A 334 8.53 11.22 16.13
C ILE A 334 9.16 12.45 15.45
N VAL A 335 9.61 12.26 14.22
CA VAL A 335 10.07 13.31 13.30
C VAL A 335 8.98 13.62 12.28
N ASP A 336 8.40 12.58 11.67
CA ASP A 336 7.33 12.66 10.67
C ASP A 336 6.41 11.44 10.84
N THR A 337 5.20 11.47 10.30
CA THR A 337 4.30 10.31 10.27
C THR A 337 3.92 9.89 8.85
N VAL A 338 4.39 10.64 7.85
CA VAL A 338 4.20 10.32 6.43
C VAL A 338 4.77 8.92 6.12
N GLY A 339 3.95 8.09 5.47
CA GLY A 339 4.34 6.73 5.08
C GLY A 339 4.33 5.69 6.21
N ALA A 340 4.01 6.05 7.46
CA ALA A 340 3.97 5.09 8.56
C ALA A 340 2.95 3.96 8.33
N GLY A 341 1.78 4.30 7.80
CA GLY A 341 0.75 3.33 7.42
C GLY A 341 1.18 2.42 6.26
N ASP A 342 1.90 2.97 5.28
CA ASP A 342 2.42 2.22 4.14
C ASP A 342 3.54 1.26 4.59
N ALA A 343 4.42 1.71 5.49
CA ALA A 343 5.46 0.91 6.10
C ALA A 343 4.87 -0.24 6.94
N LEU A 344 3.77 0.00 7.65
CA LEU A 344 3.04 -1.05 8.36
C LEU A 344 2.48 -2.10 7.38
N SER A 345 1.82 -1.66 6.29
CA SER A 345 1.32 -2.57 5.25
C SER A 345 2.43 -3.43 4.64
N GLY A 346 3.53 -2.81 4.20
CA GLY A 346 4.65 -3.54 3.60
C GLY A 346 5.33 -4.51 4.58
N ALA A 347 5.53 -4.10 5.84
CA ALA A 347 6.14 -4.95 6.85
C ALA A 347 5.24 -6.11 7.28
N LEU A 348 3.92 -5.91 7.32
CA LEU A 348 2.96 -6.96 7.60
C LEU A 348 3.03 -8.06 6.53
N LEU A 349 3.06 -7.66 5.26
CA LEU A 349 3.16 -8.60 4.13
C LEU A 349 4.52 -9.32 4.09
N ASP A 350 5.64 -8.61 4.34
CA ASP A 350 6.98 -9.23 4.48
C ASP A 350 7.00 -10.30 5.57
N TRP A 351 6.44 -9.99 6.74
CA TRP A 351 6.39 -10.94 7.86
C TRP A 351 5.58 -12.17 7.48
N LEU A 352 4.37 -11.98 6.95
CA LEU A 352 3.48 -13.10 6.58
C LEU A 352 4.11 -14.00 5.52
N SER A 353 4.78 -13.44 4.50
CA SER A 353 5.44 -14.24 3.45
C SER A 353 6.55 -15.09 4.05
N ARG A 354 7.43 -14.49 4.87
CA ARG A 354 8.56 -15.20 5.51
C ARG A 354 8.15 -16.31 6.47
N HIS A 355 6.95 -16.24 7.03
CA HIS A 355 6.41 -17.24 7.95
C HIS A 355 5.47 -18.23 7.25
N ASP A 356 5.47 -18.26 5.91
CA ASP A 356 4.63 -19.15 5.12
C ASP A 356 3.13 -18.96 5.38
N ARG A 357 2.73 -17.72 5.73
CA ARG A 357 1.36 -17.33 6.06
C ARG A 357 0.69 -16.43 5.03
N LEU A 358 1.42 -15.92 4.02
CA LEU A 358 0.84 -14.96 3.09
C LEU A 358 -0.03 -15.58 1.99
N ASP A 359 0.32 -16.76 1.45
CA ASP A 359 -0.56 -17.46 0.53
C ASP A 359 -1.94 -17.81 1.16
N GLN A 360 -2.92 -18.14 0.34
CA GLN A 360 -4.30 -18.40 0.79
C GLN A 360 -4.41 -19.51 1.85
N GLN A 361 -3.62 -20.60 1.71
CA GLN A 361 -3.64 -21.70 2.67
C GLN A 361 -2.94 -21.32 3.97
N GLY A 362 -1.87 -20.52 3.88
CA GLY A 362 -1.14 -19.94 4.98
C GLY A 362 -2.06 -19.03 5.80
N LEU A 363 -2.78 -18.11 5.16
CA LEU A 363 -3.72 -17.22 5.81
C LEU A 363 -4.88 -17.97 6.46
N ALA A 364 -5.40 -19.03 5.82
CA ALA A 364 -6.43 -19.87 6.43
C ALA A 364 -5.99 -20.58 7.72
N ARG A 365 -4.67 -20.71 7.92
CA ARG A 365 -4.06 -21.29 9.12
C ARG A 365 -3.44 -20.25 10.05
N LEU A 366 -3.52 -18.96 9.72
CA LEU A 366 -2.94 -17.89 10.51
C LEU A 366 -3.66 -17.82 11.86
N SER A 367 -2.91 -18.08 12.92
CA SER A 367 -3.40 -17.96 14.30
C SER A 367 -3.41 -16.50 14.76
N ALA A 368 -4.19 -16.20 15.80
CA ALA A 368 -4.22 -14.88 16.41
C ALA A 368 -2.84 -14.48 17.02
N ASP A 369 -2.09 -15.44 17.56
CA ASP A 369 -0.75 -15.20 18.10
C ASP A 369 0.25 -14.83 17.01
N GLU A 370 0.28 -15.58 15.90
CA GLU A 370 1.12 -15.25 14.74
C GLU A 370 0.72 -13.89 14.12
N ALA A 371 -0.57 -13.61 14.02
CA ALA A 371 -1.05 -12.31 13.54
C ALA A 371 -0.61 -11.16 14.46
N ARG A 372 -0.61 -11.38 15.78
CA ARG A 372 -0.11 -10.41 16.76
C ARG A 372 1.37 -10.14 16.57
N GLU A 373 2.19 -11.18 16.41
CA GLU A 373 3.62 -11.05 16.13
C GLU A 373 3.89 -10.29 14.82
N ALA A 374 3.07 -10.54 13.78
CA ALA A 374 3.15 -9.84 12.51
C ALA A 374 2.86 -8.34 12.66
N VAL A 375 1.79 -7.98 13.38
CA VAL A 375 1.41 -6.58 13.63
C VAL A 375 2.41 -5.87 14.54
N GLU A 376 3.00 -6.57 15.54
CA GLU A 376 4.08 -6.04 16.37
C GLU A 376 5.36 -5.77 15.57
N PHE A 377 5.73 -6.66 14.66
CA PHE A 377 6.83 -6.43 13.72
C PHE A 377 6.55 -5.22 12.84
N ALA A 378 5.36 -5.15 12.23
CA ALA A 378 4.98 -4.04 11.37
C ALA A 378 4.93 -2.69 12.10
N SER A 379 4.46 -2.69 13.36
CA SER A 379 4.47 -1.53 14.26
C SER A 379 5.90 -1.00 14.50
N ARG A 380 6.89 -1.88 14.67
CA ARG A 380 8.30 -1.46 14.80
C ARG A 380 8.86 -0.82 13.53
N VAL A 381 8.56 -1.38 12.36
CA VAL A 381 8.99 -0.81 11.07
C VAL A 381 8.35 0.56 10.85
N ALA A 382 7.06 0.70 11.14
CA ALA A 382 6.36 1.98 11.09
C ALA A 382 6.97 3.00 12.06
N ALA A 383 7.31 2.60 13.29
CA ALA A 383 7.93 3.49 14.27
C ALA A 383 9.33 3.98 13.85
N ILE A 384 10.13 3.17 13.17
CA ILE A 384 11.41 3.62 12.60
C ILE A 384 11.19 4.55 11.41
N THR A 385 10.13 4.32 10.62
CA THR A 385 9.73 5.25 9.55
C THR A 385 9.39 6.61 10.14
N CYS A 386 8.65 6.64 11.26
CA CYS A 386 8.28 7.88 11.92
C CYS A 386 9.46 8.66 12.54
N SER A 387 10.61 8.03 12.77
CA SER A 387 11.80 8.73 13.31
C SER A 387 12.64 9.41 12.24
N ARG A 388 12.14 9.46 11.01
CA ARG A 388 12.81 10.02 9.83
C ARG A 388 11.85 10.97 9.13
N ALA A 389 12.39 11.89 8.35
CA ALA A 389 11.57 12.77 7.50
C ALA A 389 11.04 11.99 6.29
N GLY A 390 9.76 12.20 5.96
CA GLY A 390 9.07 11.58 4.84
C GLY A 390 8.85 10.07 4.96
N ALA A 391 8.30 9.47 3.91
CA ALA A 391 8.10 8.02 3.81
C ALA A 391 9.44 7.29 3.61
N ASN A 392 10.20 7.10 4.70
CA ASN A 392 11.55 6.52 4.67
C ASN A 392 11.64 5.24 5.51
N PRO A 393 11.08 4.11 5.03
CA PRO A 393 11.10 2.86 5.78
C PRO A 393 12.52 2.28 5.90
N PRO A 394 12.83 1.58 7.01
CA PRO A 394 14.15 1.00 7.22
C PRO A 394 14.47 -0.13 6.24
N ARG A 395 15.76 -0.35 6.00
CA ARG A 395 16.27 -1.61 5.46
C ARG A 395 16.26 -2.68 6.55
N ARG A 396 16.21 -3.96 6.14
CA ARG A 396 16.22 -5.11 7.07
C ARG A 396 17.36 -5.04 8.09
N SER A 397 18.54 -4.61 7.66
CA SER A 397 19.75 -4.47 8.51
C SER A 397 19.65 -3.40 9.59
N GLU A 398 18.60 -2.58 9.58
CA GLU A 398 18.36 -1.52 10.56
C GLU A 398 17.33 -1.94 11.62
N LEU A 399 16.84 -3.20 11.58
CA LEU A 399 15.85 -3.73 12.52
C LEU A 399 16.44 -4.52 13.70
N ASP A 400 17.76 -4.73 13.70
CA ASP A 400 18.49 -5.55 14.68
C ASP A 400 18.85 -4.79 15.98
#